data_AF-A7SBL0-F1
#
_entry.id   AF-A7SBL0-F1
#
_cell.length_a   1.000
_cell.length_b   1.000
_cell.length_c   1.000
_cell.angle_alpha   90.00
_cell.angle_beta   90.00
_cell.angle_gamma   90.00
#
_symmetry.space_group_name_H-M   'P 1'
#
loop_
_entity.id
_entity.type
_entity.pdbx_description
1 polymer ?
#
loop_
_entity_poly.entity_id
_entity_poly.type
_entity_poly.pdbx_seq_one_letter_code
_entity_poly.pdbx_strand_id
1 'polypeptide(L)'
;MKVIGAGLPKTGTKSLAAALRHLGCTVHDVEEHWRFYCDEYNAAFEGNIPDFKKMYKDVDATTDSPACYFYKEIFNAFPDSKVILSVRENEETWKKSLIKTDEIMWSVLESPVVKLGQHVTPTGRKCIRLVQRVGIHLQNEVDYRKHNDDVIASIPANQLLVFNPREGWGPLCAFLEVKVPDIPFPQINEVMKVIGAGLPKTGTKSLAAALRHLGCTVHDVEEHWRYYSDKYNAAFEGNIPDFKKMYKDVDATTDSPACFFYKEIFEAFPDSKVILSVRENEETWQKSLLKTKEVIDSVLDSPVIKLCQHVTPTGREWSRLVQRVGIHLQNEVDYRKHNDDVIASIPTNQLLVFNPREGWVPLCAFLEVEVPDIPFPQINVSSKDVSTILLNSWTVRRMRKELVLVMSLLVLLIACACAVFFSS
;
A
#
# COMPACT_ATOMS: atom_id res chain seq x y z
N MET A 1 15.11 -9.44 -26.56
CA MET A 1 14.51 -8.50 -25.60
C MET A 1 13.76 -7.42 -26.36
N LYS A 2 12.64 -6.93 -25.80
CA LYS A 2 11.79 -5.86 -26.35
C LYS A 2 12.01 -4.52 -25.63
N VAL A 3 12.19 -4.55 -24.31
CA VAL A 3 12.28 -3.35 -23.46
C VAL A 3 13.49 -3.42 -22.53
N ILE A 4 14.28 -2.35 -22.46
CA ILE A 4 15.40 -2.19 -21.52
C ILE A 4 15.06 -1.09 -20.54
N GLY A 5 14.92 -1.42 -19.25
CA GLY A 5 14.77 -0.46 -18.18
C GLY A 5 16.13 0.08 -17.73
N ALA A 6 16.44 1.31 -18.12
CA ALA A 6 17.68 1.99 -17.78
C ALA A 6 17.58 2.85 -16.49
N GLY A 7 16.39 2.94 -15.89
CA GLY A 7 16.18 3.68 -14.65
C GLY A 7 16.89 3.06 -13.45
N LEU A 8 17.55 3.91 -12.66
CA LEU A 8 18.24 3.52 -11.43
C LEU A 8 17.25 2.95 -10.39
N PRO A 9 17.73 2.14 -9.42
CA PRO A 9 16.91 1.72 -8.29
C PRO A 9 16.21 2.92 -7.65
N LYS A 10 15.00 2.70 -7.10
CA LYS A 10 14.17 3.76 -6.47
C LYS A 10 13.57 4.81 -7.41
N THR A 11 13.64 4.62 -8.73
CA THR A 11 12.91 5.43 -9.71
C THR A 11 11.53 4.84 -10.10
N GLY A 12 11.01 3.92 -9.28
CA GLY A 12 9.75 3.22 -9.55
C GLY A 12 9.90 2.02 -10.51
N THR A 13 11.10 1.46 -10.59
CA THR A 13 11.46 0.25 -11.35
C THR A 13 10.52 -0.94 -11.11
N LYS A 14 10.10 -1.19 -9.86
CA LYS A 14 9.13 -2.26 -9.53
C LYS A 14 7.73 -2.01 -10.07
N SER A 15 7.28 -0.75 -10.08
CA SER A 15 6.01 -0.35 -10.70
C SER A 15 6.06 -0.54 -12.22
N LEU A 16 7.16 -0.12 -12.85
CA LEU A 16 7.42 -0.36 -14.27
C LEU A 16 7.47 -1.86 -14.59
N ALA A 17 8.16 -2.66 -13.79
CA ALA A 17 8.25 -4.10 -13.97
C ALA A 17 6.87 -4.77 -13.90
N ALA A 18 6.03 -4.39 -12.95
CA ALA A 18 4.65 -4.89 -12.86
C ALA A 18 3.79 -4.42 -14.04
N ALA A 19 3.92 -3.17 -14.48
CA ALA A 19 3.21 -2.66 -15.65
C ALA A 19 3.56 -3.47 -16.91
N LEU A 20 4.85 -3.73 -17.14
CA LEU A 20 5.32 -4.56 -18.25
C LEU A 20 4.80 -6.01 -18.16
N ARG A 21 4.75 -6.60 -16.96
CA ARG A 21 4.14 -7.93 -16.75
C ARG A 21 2.64 -7.94 -17.09
N HIS A 22 1.90 -6.88 -16.75
CA HIS A 22 0.50 -6.73 -17.15
C HIS A 22 0.31 -6.58 -18.67
N LEU A 23 1.30 -6.04 -19.37
CA LEU A 23 1.35 -5.99 -20.84
C LEU A 23 1.80 -7.33 -21.48
N GLY A 24 1.99 -8.37 -20.67
CA GLY A 24 2.33 -9.72 -21.13
C GLY A 24 3.83 -9.95 -21.36
N CYS A 25 4.71 -9.06 -20.89
CA CYS A 25 6.14 -9.27 -20.99
C CYS A 25 6.65 -10.24 -19.91
N THR A 26 7.57 -11.14 -20.27
CA THR A 26 8.47 -11.77 -19.31
C THR A 26 9.50 -10.73 -18.84
N VAL A 27 9.40 -10.32 -17.58
CA VAL A 27 10.27 -9.26 -16.99
C VAL A 27 11.22 -9.88 -15.98
N HIS A 28 12.51 -9.61 -16.15
CA HIS A 28 13.53 -9.89 -15.13
C HIS A 28 13.91 -8.58 -14.43
N ASP A 29 13.55 -8.47 -13.15
CA ASP A 29 13.94 -7.38 -12.26
C ASP A 29 15.00 -7.86 -11.24
N VAL A 30 15.29 -7.05 -10.23
CA VAL A 30 16.28 -7.36 -9.17
C VAL A 30 16.16 -8.78 -8.61
N GLU A 31 14.93 -9.31 -8.43
CA GLU A 31 14.73 -10.65 -7.87
C GLU A 31 15.17 -11.74 -8.85
N GLU A 32 14.74 -11.67 -10.10
CA GLU A 32 15.15 -12.60 -11.14
C GLU A 32 16.66 -12.51 -11.43
N HIS A 33 17.24 -11.30 -11.39
CA HIS A 33 18.68 -11.12 -11.53
C HIS A 33 19.46 -11.82 -10.42
N TRP A 34 19.04 -11.70 -9.16
CA TRP A 34 19.65 -12.43 -8.06
C TRP A 34 19.45 -13.94 -8.18
N ARG A 35 18.29 -14.38 -8.67
CA ARG A 35 17.98 -15.80 -8.77
C ARG A 35 18.73 -16.50 -9.89
N PHE A 36 18.83 -15.87 -11.06
CA PHE A 36 19.27 -16.52 -12.29
C PHE A 36 20.65 -16.08 -12.75
N TYR A 37 21.11 -14.88 -12.36
CA TYR A 37 22.22 -14.22 -13.05
C TYR A 37 23.32 -13.70 -12.13
N CYS A 38 23.43 -14.27 -10.93
CA CYS A 38 24.45 -13.83 -9.98
C CYS A 38 25.87 -13.94 -10.54
N ASP A 39 26.19 -15.02 -11.24
CA ASP A 39 27.56 -15.26 -11.71
C ASP A 39 27.90 -14.33 -12.86
N GLU A 40 26.98 -14.16 -13.82
CA GLU A 40 27.08 -13.26 -14.96
C GLU A 40 27.28 -11.81 -14.51
N TYR A 41 26.47 -11.33 -13.56
CA TYR A 41 26.62 -9.95 -13.09
C TYR A 41 27.82 -9.73 -12.19
N ASN A 42 28.21 -10.72 -11.37
CA ASN A 42 29.48 -10.63 -10.64
C ASN A 42 30.66 -10.49 -11.62
N ALA A 43 30.65 -11.24 -12.73
CA ALA A 43 31.65 -11.15 -13.78
C ALA A 43 31.60 -9.80 -14.53
N ALA A 44 30.40 -9.28 -14.81
CA ALA A 44 30.22 -7.98 -15.45
C ALA A 44 30.85 -6.84 -14.63
N PHE A 45 30.65 -6.83 -13.31
CA PHE A 45 31.31 -5.88 -12.40
C PHE A 45 32.83 -6.06 -12.28
N GLU A 46 33.40 -7.15 -12.80
CA GLU A 46 34.84 -7.38 -12.92
C GLU A 46 35.37 -7.03 -14.33
N GLY A 47 34.53 -6.46 -15.20
CA GLY A 47 34.86 -6.10 -16.58
C GLY A 47 34.66 -7.24 -17.59
N ASN A 48 34.21 -8.41 -17.13
CA ASN A 48 33.91 -9.54 -18.01
C ASN A 48 32.44 -9.48 -18.44
N ILE A 49 32.18 -8.73 -19.51
CA ILE A 49 30.82 -8.52 -20.03
C ILE A 49 30.21 -9.85 -20.51
N PRO A 50 29.06 -10.29 -19.95
CA PRO A 50 28.38 -11.50 -20.36
C PRO A 50 27.83 -11.42 -21.79
N ASP A 51 27.59 -12.57 -22.40
CA ASP A 51 26.76 -12.66 -23.61
C ASP A 51 25.30 -12.38 -23.24
N PHE A 52 24.93 -11.10 -23.22
CA PHE A 52 23.57 -10.67 -22.90
C PHE A 52 22.51 -11.24 -23.84
N LYS A 53 22.88 -11.53 -25.10
CA LYS A 53 21.96 -12.13 -26.07
C LYS A 53 21.57 -13.55 -25.64
N LYS A 54 22.54 -14.34 -25.19
CA LYS A 54 22.31 -15.68 -24.64
C LYS A 54 21.59 -15.62 -23.29
N MET A 55 22.01 -14.71 -22.41
CA MET A 55 21.48 -14.53 -21.06
C MET A 55 19.98 -14.19 -21.06
N TYR A 56 19.55 -13.34 -21.98
CA TYR A 56 18.19 -12.83 -22.09
C TYR A 56 17.39 -13.37 -23.29
N LYS A 57 17.76 -14.55 -23.80
CA LYS A 57 17.14 -15.14 -25.00
C LYS A 57 15.61 -15.27 -24.92
N ASP A 58 15.07 -15.54 -23.72
CA ASP A 58 13.64 -15.79 -23.46
C ASP A 58 13.02 -14.69 -22.58
N VAL A 59 13.65 -13.50 -22.53
CA VAL A 59 13.26 -12.39 -21.67
C VAL A 59 12.83 -11.20 -22.51
N ASP A 60 11.61 -10.72 -22.27
CA ASP A 60 11.05 -9.59 -23.01
C ASP A 60 11.54 -8.25 -22.45
N ALA A 61 11.74 -8.15 -21.14
CA ALA A 61 12.20 -6.92 -20.53
C ALA A 61 13.12 -7.12 -19.33
N THR A 62 14.03 -6.17 -19.12
CA THR A 62 14.81 -6.05 -17.89
C THR A 62 14.57 -4.72 -17.21
N THR A 63 14.63 -4.67 -15.88
CA THR A 63 14.52 -3.43 -15.09
C THR A 63 15.40 -3.51 -13.85
N ASP A 64 15.67 -2.36 -13.24
CA ASP A 64 16.38 -2.26 -11.95
C ASP A 64 17.84 -2.75 -12.02
N SER A 65 18.50 -2.73 -10.86
CA SER A 65 19.84 -3.26 -10.68
C SER A 65 19.88 -4.78 -10.78
N PRO A 66 21.03 -5.35 -11.18
CA PRO A 66 22.22 -4.67 -11.73
C PRO A 66 22.07 -4.25 -13.20
N ALA A 67 21.04 -4.72 -13.92
CA ALA A 67 20.91 -4.54 -15.37
C ALA A 67 20.96 -3.08 -15.84
N CYS A 68 20.33 -2.16 -15.10
CA CYS A 68 20.31 -0.74 -15.46
C CYS A 68 21.72 -0.10 -15.57
N TYR A 69 22.72 -0.62 -14.86
CA TYR A 69 24.11 -0.13 -14.95
C TYR A 69 24.81 -0.55 -16.24
N PHE A 70 24.31 -1.61 -16.89
CA PHE A 70 24.85 -2.19 -18.13
C PHE A 70 23.91 -1.94 -19.31
N TYR A 71 23.09 -0.88 -19.26
CA TYR A 71 22.06 -0.64 -20.27
C TYR A 71 22.64 -0.49 -21.68
N LYS A 72 23.86 0.07 -21.83
CA LYS A 72 24.53 0.24 -23.12
C LYS A 72 24.93 -1.10 -23.71
N GLU A 73 25.55 -1.96 -22.92
CA GLU A 73 25.97 -3.29 -23.34
C GLU A 73 24.77 -4.16 -23.69
N ILE A 74 23.69 -4.05 -22.91
CA ILE A 74 22.43 -4.74 -23.20
C ILE A 74 21.79 -4.18 -24.49
N PHE A 75 21.79 -2.86 -24.69
CA PHE A 75 21.27 -2.23 -25.91
C PHE A 75 22.09 -2.64 -27.14
N ASN A 76 23.42 -2.68 -27.04
CA ASN A 76 24.29 -3.16 -28.12
C ASN A 76 24.02 -4.63 -28.49
N ALA A 77 23.63 -5.46 -27.52
CA ALA A 77 23.21 -6.85 -27.77
C ALA A 77 21.79 -6.96 -28.38
N PHE A 78 20.93 -5.96 -28.14
CA PHE A 78 19.54 -5.90 -28.61
C PHE A 78 19.18 -4.50 -29.17
N PRO A 79 19.78 -4.10 -30.31
CA PRO A 79 19.70 -2.71 -30.81
C PRO A 79 18.30 -2.28 -31.24
N ASP A 80 17.40 -3.22 -31.49
CA ASP A 80 15.99 -2.94 -31.84
C ASP A 80 15.10 -2.70 -30.60
N SER A 81 15.63 -2.82 -29.39
CA SER A 81 14.86 -2.66 -28.16
C SER A 81 14.41 -1.20 -27.96
N LYS A 82 13.26 -1.04 -27.33
CA LYS A 82 12.87 0.25 -26.73
C LYS A 82 13.52 0.38 -25.36
N VAL A 83 14.00 1.55 -24.99
CA VAL A 83 14.63 1.85 -23.70
C VAL A 83 13.71 2.77 -22.91
N ILE A 84 13.49 2.42 -21.64
CA ILE A 84 12.71 3.22 -20.70
C ILE A 84 13.64 3.67 -19.58
N LEU A 85 13.87 4.98 -19.51
CA LEU A 85 14.56 5.63 -18.40
C LEU A 85 13.52 6.07 -17.37
N SER A 86 13.29 5.25 -16.33
CA SER A 86 12.42 5.66 -15.24
C SER A 86 13.08 6.73 -14.36
N VAL A 87 12.37 7.82 -14.07
CA VAL A 87 12.89 8.98 -13.32
C VAL A 87 12.03 9.34 -12.11
N ARG A 88 12.59 10.15 -11.21
CA ARG A 88 11.91 10.81 -10.09
C ARG A 88 11.84 12.31 -10.37
N GLU A 89 11.02 13.01 -9.58
CA GLU A 89 10.84 14.47 -9.68
C GLU A 89 12.14 15.25 -9.51
N ASN A 90 13.01 14.78 -8.61
CA ASN A 90 14.34 15.34 -8.42
C ASN A 90 15.29 14.32 -7.76
N GLU A 91 16.58 14.63 -7.86
CA GLU A 91 17.68 13.85 -7.30
C GLU A 91 17.57 13.70 -5.77
N GLU A 92 17.17 14.74 -5.04
CA GLU A 92 17.11 14.67 -3.57
C GLU A 92 16.05 13.67 -3.08
N THR A 93 14.92 13.61 -3.77
CA THR A 93 13.85 12.66 -3.48
C THR A 93 14.30 11.23 -3.77
N TRP A 94 15.05 11.04 -4.86
CA TRP A 94 15.68 9.76 -5.17
C TRP A 94 16.71 9.37 -4.10
N LYS A 95 17.59 10.28 -3.70
CA LYS A 95 18.66 10.05 -2.72
C LYS A 95 18.12 9.69 -1.34
N LYS A 96 17.10 10.39 -0.85
CA LYS A 96 16.40 10.02 0.40
C LYS A 96 15.82 8.60 0.34
N SER A 97 15.18 8.25 -0.78
CA SER A 97 14.62 6.92 -1.00
C SER A 97 15.69 5.83 -1.06
N LEU A 98 16.86 6.17 -1.59
CA LEU A 98 18.01 5.28 -1.69
C LEU A 98 18.60 5.00 -0.30
N ILE A 99 18.90 6.05 0.49
CA ILE A 99 19.46 5.92 1.86
C ILE A 99 18.59 5.00 2.72
N LYS A 100 17.26 5.22 2.72
CA LYS A 100 16.31 4.37 3.48
C LYS A 100 16.34 2.90 3.04
N THR A 101 16.60 2.63 1.76
CA THR A 101 16.69 1.26 1.24
C THR A 101 18.03 0.62 1.59
N ASP A 102 19.10 1.42 1.56
CA ASP A 102 20.45 1.00 1.94
C ASP A 102 20.53 0.59 3.41
N GLU A 103 19.93 1.36 4.32
CA GLU A 103 19.83 1.02 5.75
C GLU A 103 19.15 -0.35 5.97
N ILE A 104 18.06 -0.61 5.26
CA ILE A 104 17.34 -1.89 5.32
C ILE A 104 18.23 -3.01 4.77
N MET A 105 18.84 -2.82 3.61
CA MET A 105 19.72 -3.82 3.00
C MET A 105 20.91 -4.14 3.90
N TRP A 106 21.51 -3.14 4.53
CA TRP A 106 22.58 -3.33 5.50
C TRP A 106 22.12 -4.17 6.70
N SER A 107 20.93 -3.87 7.26
CA SER A 107 20.37 -4.69 8.35
C SER A 107 20.13 -6.15 7.95
N VAL A 108 19.74 -6.41 6.70
CA VAL A 108 19.54 -7.76 6.17
C VAL A 108 20.88 -8.48 6.00
N LEU A 109 21.89 -7.81 5.46
CA LEU A 109 23.25 -8.35 5.32
C LEU A 109 23.88 -8.66 6.69
N GLU A 110 23.54 -7.89 7.71
CA GLU A 110 23.99 -8.09 9.09
C GLU A 110 23.29 -9.24 9.82
N SER A 111 22.19 -9.77 9.27
CA SER A 111 21.44 -10.88 9.86
C SER A 111 22.30 -12.14 10.03
N PRO A 112 22.27 -12.81 11.21
CA PRO A 112 23.00 -14.06 11.44
C PRO A 112 22.66 -15.16 10.43
N VAL A 113 21.42 -15.22 9.96
CA VAL A 113 20.96 -16.21 8.98
C VAL A 113 21.59 -15.95 7.62
N VAL A 114 21.62 -14.69 7.19
CA VAL A 114 22.21 -14.28 5.90
C VAL A 114 23.72 -14.48 5.93
N LYS A 115 24.38 -14.08 7.03
CA LYS A 115 25.81 -14.34 7.25
C LYS A 115 26.12 -15.83 7.24
N LEU A 116 25.32 -16.66 7.91
CA LEU A 116 25.52 -18.10 7.86
C LEU A 116 25.37 -18.64 6.44
N GLY A 117 24.30 -18.24 5.74
CA GLY A 117 24.02 -18.61 4.35
C GLY A 117 25.16 -18.29 3.38
N GLN A 118 25.82 -17.13 3.56
CA GLN A 118 26.97 -16.72 2.74
C GLN A 118 28.17 -17.67 2.88
N HIS A 119 28.38 -18.23 4.08
CA HIS A 119 29.55 -19.08 4.36
C HIS A 119 29.29 -20.52 3.95
N VAL A 120 28.07 -21.02 4.20
CA VAL A 120 27.74 -22.45 4.10
C VAL A 120 27.20 -22.87 2.74
N THR A 121 26.72 -21.94 1.90
CA THR A 121 26.17 -22.28 0.58
C THR A 121 26.89 -21.53 -0.56
N PRO A 122 27.19 -22.21 -1.69
CA PRO A 122 27.71 -21.54 -2.89
C PRO A 122 26.76 -20.44 -3.39
N THR A 123 25.45 -20.69 -3.37
CA THR A 123 24.42 -19.73 -3.78
C THR A 123 24.41 -18.49 -2.89
N GLY A 124 24.39 -18.66 -1.57
CA GLY A 124 24.45 -17.53 -0.64
C GLY A 124 25.72 -16.70 -0.83
N ARG A 125 26.86 -17.35 -1.03
CA ARG A 125 28.14 -16.66 -1.28
C ARG A 125 28.10 -15.76 -2.50
N LYS A 126 27.60 -16.27 -3.64
CA LYS A 126 27.55 -15.48 -4.89
C LYS A 126 26.49 -14.38 -4.87
N CYS A 127 25.33 -14.63 -4.25
CA CYS A 127 24.28 -13.62 -4.11
C CYS A 127 24.75 -12.46 -3.23
N ILE A 128 25.35 -12.75 -2.07
CA ILE A 128 25.84 -11.70 -1.17
C ILE A 128 26.97 -10.90 -1.80
N ARG A 129 27.87 -11.56 -2.54
CA ARG A 129 28.90 -10.85 -3.31
C ARG A 129 28.28 -9.88 -4.32
N LEU A 130 27.26 -10.31 -5.07
CA LEU A 130 26.59 -9.44 -6.04
C LEU A 130 25.91 -8.27 -5.33
N VAL A 131 25.19 -8.52 -4.23
CA VAL A 131 24.53 -7.46 -3.44
C VAL A 131 25.54 -6.43 -2.94
N GLN A 132 26.69 -6.88 -2.43
CA GLN A 132 27.77 -5.99 -1.99
C GLN A 132 28.32 -5.16 -3.15
N ARG A 133 28.58 -5.77 -4.32
CA ARG A 133 29.05 -5.05 -5.51
C ARG A 133 28.06 -4.00 -5.99
N VAL A 134 26.77 -4.37 -6.07
CA VAL A 134 25.70 -3.43 -6.42
C VAL A 134 25.64 -2.27 -5.44
N GLY A 135 25.72 -2.54 -4.14
CA GLY A 135 25.73 -1.50 -3.10
C GLY A 135 26.92 -0.56 -3.23
N ILE A 136 28.14 -1.11 -3.36
CA ILE A 136 29.38 -0.33 -3.53
C ILE A 136 29.32 0.54 -4.79
N HIS A 137 28.91 -0.04 -5.93
CA HIS A 137 28.79 0.70 -7.19
C HIS A 137 27.76 1.83 -7.07
N LEU A 138 26.59 1.53 -6.50
CA LEU A 138 25.52 2.52 -6.32
C LEU A 138 25.91 3.66 -5.37
N GLN A 139 26.72 3.39 -4.34
CA GLN A 139 27.16 4.41 -3.38
C GLN A 139 28.33 5.25 -3.90
N ASN A 140 29.28 4.65 -4.61
CA ASN A 140 30.57 5.29 -4.92
C ASN A 140 30.69 5.75 -6.37
N GLU A 141 29.97 5.13 -7.30
CA GLU A 141 30.18 5.29 -8.74
C GLU A 141 28.95 5.86 -9.47
N VAL A 142 27.75 5.70 -8.90
CA VAL A 142 26.52 6.19 -9.51
C VAL A 142 26.23 7.63 -9.09
N ASP A 143 26.20 8.52 -10.09
CA ASP A 143 25.64 9.87 -9.98
C ASP A 143 24.32 9.89 -10.76
N TYR A 144 23.23 10.31 -10.08
CA TYR A 144 21.88 10.26 -10.63
C TYR A 144 21.73 11.08 -11.92
N ARG A 145 22.24 12.32 -11.93
CA ARG A 145 22.11 13.21 -13.08
C ARG A 145 22.97 12.71 -14.22
N LYS A 146 24.22 12.37 -13.91
CA LYS A 146 25.17 11.86 -14.90
C LYS A 146 24.66 10.59 -15.56
N HIS A 147 24.07 9.65 -14.81
CA HIS A 147 23.48 8.44 -15.36
C HIS A 147 22.31 8.77 -16.29
N ASN A 148 21.38 9.63 -15.86
CA ASN A 148 20.23 10.01 -16.68
C ASN A 148 20.66 10.73 -17.97
N ASP A 149 21.57 11.69 -17.85
CA ASP A 149 22.11 12.45 -18.98
C ASP A 149 22.83 11.52 -19.98
N ASP A 150 23.58 10.56 -19.46
CA ASP A 150 24.27 9.55 -20.27
C ASP A 150 23.29 8.65 -21.03
N VAL A 151 22.20 8.20 -20.39
CA VAL A 151 21.14 7.42 -21.06
C VAL A 151 20.47 8.25 -22.15
N ILE A 152 20.12 9.50 -21.85
CA ILE A 152 19.48 10.42 -22.80
C ILE A 152 20.38 10.68 -24.01
N ALA A 153 21.69 10.84 -23.79
CA ALA A 153 22.65 11.09 -24.86
C ALA A 153 22.97 9.84 -25.68
N SER A 154 22.89 8.65 -25.10
CA SER A 154 23.35 7.40 -25.73
C SER A 154 22.28 6.69 -26.55
N ILE A 155 20.99 6.89 -26.25
CA ILE A 155 19.90 6.16 -26.90
C ILE A 155 19.20 7.05 -27.94
N PRO A 156 18.91 6.54 -29.16
CA PRO A 156 18.14 7.27 -30.14
C PRO A 156 16.78 7.74 -29.59
N ALA A 157 16.40 8.99 -29.85
CA ALA A 157 15.20 9.61 -29.27
C ALA A 157 13.91 8.84 -29.60
N ASN A 158 13.83 8.17 -30.74
CA ASN A 158 12.68 7.33 -31.13
C ASN A 158 12.63 5.98 -30.40
N GLN A 159 13.72 5.58 -29.74
CA GLN A 159 13.82 4.36 -28.93
C GLN A 159 13.90 4.66 -27.43
N LEU A 160 13.80 5.93 -27.01
CA LEU A 160 13.89 6.31 -25.60
C LEU A 160 12.57 6.91 -25.11
N LEU A 161 12.11 6.41 -23.96
CA LEU A 161 11.09 7.05 -23.14
C LEU A 161 11.70 7.44 -21.80
N VAL A 162 11.72 8.74 -21.51
CA VAL A 162 11.91 9.24 -20.14
C VAL A 162 10.56 9.18 -19.45
N PHE A 163 10.45 8.41 -18.37
CA PHE A 163 9.18 8.02 -17.79
C PHE A 163 9.15 8.22 -16.28
N ASN A 164 8.22 9.00 -15.76
CA ASN A 164 7.87 8.96 -14.35
C ASN A 164 6.66 8.01 -14.19
N PRO A 165 6.76 6.94 -13.38
CA PRO A 165 5.64 6.02 -13.15
C PRO A 165 4.34 6.68 -12.67
N ARG A 166 4.39 7.91 -12.15
CA ARG A 166 3.21 8.72 -11.82
C ARG A 166 2.39 9.14 -13.04
N GLU A 167 2.98 9.16 -14.23
CA GLU A 167 2.28 9.46 -15.48
C GLU A 167 1.34 8.33 -15.93
N GLY A 168 1.47 7.15 -15.31
CA GLY A 168 0.57 6.01 -15.52
C GLY A 168 0.69 5.36 -16.91
N TRP A 169 -0.41 4.79 -17.39
CA TRP A 169 -0.41 3.99 -18.62
C TRP A 169 -0.21 4.78 -19.91
N GLY A 170 -0.63 6.06 -19.96
CA GLY A 170 -0.72 6.82 -21.20
C GLY A 170 0.59 6.86 -21.98
N PRO A 171 1.65 7.49 -21.45
CA PRO A 171 2.94 7.57 -22.12
C PRO A 171 3.58 6.21 -22.37
N LEU A 172 3.47 5.28 -21.40
CA LEU A 172 4.04 3.94 -21.51
C LEU A 172 3.42 3.14 -22.66
N CYS A 173 2.10 3.05 -22.71
CA CYS A 173 1.39 2.29 -23.74
C CYS A 173 1.52 2.94 -25.12
N ALA A 174 1.50 4.28 -25.20
CA ALA A 174 1.74 5.00 -26.44
C ALA A 174 3.15 4.71 -26.99
N PHE A 175 4.16 4.79 -26.14
CA PHE A 175 5.54 4.51 -26.52
C PHE A 175 5.75 3.04 -26.92
N LEU A 176 5.09 2.09 -26.24
CA LEU A 176 5.19 0.66 -26.56
C LEU A 176 4.26 0.22 -27.70
N GLU A 177 3.40 1.11 -28.20
CA GLU A 177 2.41 0.83 -29.25
C GLU A 177 1.42 -0.30 -28.88
N VAL A 178 0.95 -0.27 -27.63
CA VAL A 178 0.00 -1.26 -27.09
C VAL A 178 -1.25 -0.57 -26.56
N LYS A 179 -2.35 -1.34 -26.44
CA LYS A 179 -3.60 -0.82 -25.87
C LYS A 179 -3.43 -0.58 -24.36
N VAL A 180 -3.92 0.56 -23.87
CA VAL A 180 -4.04 0.84 -22.44
C VAL A 180 -4.95 -0.21 -21.80
N PRO A 181 -4.48 -0.97 -20.79
CA PRO A 181 -5.29 -1.96 -20.12
C PRO A 181 -6.32 -1.28 -19.20
N ASP A 182 -7.47 -1.93 -19.00
CA ASP A 182 -8.55 -1.44 -18.12
C ASP A 182 -8.29 -1.83 -16.65
N ILE A 183 -7.10 -1.47 -16.16
CA ILE A 183 -6.67 -1.63 -14.77
C ILE A 183 -5.88 -0.38 -14.35
N PRO A 184 -5.88 -0.01 -13.06
CA PRO A 184 -4.99 1.06 -12.58
C PRO A 184 -3.52 0.76 -12.86
N PHE A 185 -2.71 1.80 -13.07
CA PHE A 185 -1.26 1.62 -13.21
C PHE A 185 -0.68 1.10 -11.89
N PRO A 186 0.18 0.05 -11.89
CA PRO A 186 0.73 -0.50 -10.67
C PRO A 186 1.55 0.53 -9.89
N GLN A 187 1.28 0.69 -8.59
CA GLN A 187 2.06 1.52 -7.69
C GLN A 187 2.69 0.65 -6.61
N ILE A 188 3.82 0.02 -6.95
CA ILE A 188 4.56 -0.88 -6.07
C ILE A 188 5.69 -0.11 -5.38
N ASN A 189 5.76 -0.23 -4.05
CA ASN A 189 6.69 0.45 -3.14
C ASN A 189 6.42 1.93 -2.82
N GLU A 190 5.19 2.41 -3.00
CA GLU A 190 4.80 3.69 -2.39
C GLU A 190 4.47 3.46 -0.91
N VAL A 191 5.13 4.24 -0.05
CA VAL A 191 4.83 4.39 1.38
C VAL A 191 3.38 4.90 1.50
N MET A 192 2.65 4.54 2.57
CA MET A 192 1.33 5.12 2.84
C MET A 192 1.39 6.64 2.60
N LYS A 193 0.46 7.16 1.79
CA LYS A 193 0.45 8.57 1.37
C LYS A 193 -0.28 9.44 2.38
N VAL A 194 -1.41 8.96 2.90
CA VAL A 194 -2.31 9.76 3.74
C VAL A 194 -2.73 9.01 5.00
N ILE A 195 -2.56 9.64 6.15
CA ILE A 195 -3.08 9.18 7.43
C ILE A 195 -4.25 10.08 7.83
N GLY A 196 -5.45 9.52 7.90
CA GLY A 196 -6.64 10.22 8.38
C GLY A 196 -6.72 10.19 9.90
N ALA A 197 -6.35 11.30 10.55
CA ALA A 197 -6.38 11.45 12.00
C ALA A 197 -7.71 11.99 12.54
N GLY A 198 -8.65 12.35 11.65
CA GLY A 198 -9.97 12.84 12.05
C GLY A 198 -10.84 11.76 12.72
N LEU A 199 -11.47 12.15 13.83
CA LEU A 199 -12.38 11.29 14.57
C LEU A 199 -13.61 10.88 13.73
N PRO A 200 -14.28 9.76 14.07
CA PRO A 200 -15.56 9.43 13.46
C PRO A 200 -16.51 10.63 13.49
N LYS A 201 -17.30 10.79 12.42
CA LYS A 201 -18.27 11.88 12.24
C LYS A 201 -17.72 13.26 11.92
N THR A 202 -16.43 13.42 11.64
CA THR A 202 -15.86 14.65 11.04
C THR A 202 -15.89 14.66 9.50
N GLY A 203 -16.57 13.69 8.89
CA GLY A 203 -16.69 13.55 7.43
C GLY A 203 -15.67 12.61 6.80
N THR A 204 -15.09 11.72 7.62
CA THR A 204 -14.21 10.61 7.25
C THR A 204 -14.66 9.82 6.01
N LYS A 205 -15.95 9.47 5.89
CA LYS A 205 -16.47 8.76 4.70
C LYS A 205 -16.41 9.59 3.42
N SER A 206 -16.60 10.90 3.51
CA SER A 206 -16.47 11.81 2.37
C SER A 206 -14.99 11.95 1.98
N LEU A 207 -14.10 12.09 2.97
CA LEU A 207 -12.65 12.09 2.75
C LEU A 207 -12.18 10.77 2.11
N ALA A 208 -12.63 9.62 2.61
CA ALA A 208 -12.29 8.31 2.07
C ALA A 208 -12.73 8.17 0.61
N ALA A 209 -13.93 8.64 0.25
CA ALA A 209 -14.37 8.65 -1.15
C ALA A 209 -13.57 9.62 -2.02
N ALA A 210 -13.23 10.80 -1.51
CA ALA A 210 -12.40 11.76 -2.22
C ALA A 210 -11.01 11.17 -2.53
N LEU A 211 -10.36 10.55 -1.54
CA LEU A 211 -9.08 9.87 -1.73
C LEU A 211 -9.17 8.70 -2.73
N ARG A 212 -10.26 7.92 -2.71
CA ARG A 212 -10.49 6.87 -3.72
C ARG A 212 -10.64 7.45 -5.14
N HIS A 213 -11.30 8.59 -5.30
CA HIS A 213 -11.37 9.31 -6.59
C HIS A 213 -10.00 9.81 -7.07
N LEU A 214 -9.09 10.12 -6.14
CA LEU A 214 -7.69 10.46 -6.43
C LEU A 214 -6.81 9.23 -6.68
N GLY A 215 -7.40 8.03 -6.79
CA GLY A 215 -6.70 6.79 -7.10
C GLY A 215 -6.03 6.12 -5.90
N CYS A 216 -6.31 6.55 -4.67
CA CYS A 216 -5.78 5.89 -3.48
C CYS A 216 -6.54 4.60 -3.15
N THR A 217 -5.80 3.56 -2.78
CA THR A 217 -6.31 2.42 -2.02
C THR A 217 -6.55 2.87 -0.57
N VAL A 218 -7.82 3.09 -0.22
CA VAL A 218 -8.21 3.61 1.10
C VAL A 218 -8.79 2.49 1.96
N HIS A 219 -8.24 2.33 3.16
CA HIS A 219 -8.85 1.52 4.22
C HIS A 219 -9.62 2.43 5.18
N ASP A 220 -10.93 2.24 5.23
CA ASP A 220 -11.83 2.86 6.19
C ASP A 220 -12.40 1.80 7.16
N VAL A 221 -13.39 2.20 7.98
CA VAL A 221 -14.13 1.31 8.89
C VAL A 221 -14.42 -0.10 8.32
N GLU A 222 -14.89 -0.22 7.08
CA GLU A 222 -15.26 -1.51 6.51
C GLU A 222 -14.04 -2.40 6.25
N GLU A 223 -12.99 -1.85 5.64
CA GLU A 223 -11.73 -2.57 5.41
C GLU A 223 -11.06 -2.92 6.75
N HIS A 224 -11.11 -2.03 7.74
CA HIS A 224 -10.58 -2.31 9.08
C HIS A 224 -11.30 -3.48 9.75
N TRP A 225 -12.64 -3.54 9.67
CA TRP A 225 -13.38 -4.69 10.18
C TRP A 225 -13.03 -5.98 9.44
N ARG A 226 -12.86 -5.91 8.12
CA ARG A 226 -12.64 -7.08 7.28
C ARG A 226 -11.24 -7.67 7.43
N TYR A 227 -10.21 -6.84 7.46
CA TYR A 227 -8.82 -7.30 7.33
C TYR A 227 -8.05 -7.28 8.66
N TYR A 228 -8.51 -6.49 9.63
CA TYR A 228 -7.68 -6.07 10.76
C TYR A 228 -8.37 -6.10 12.12
N SER A 229 -9.53 -6.74 12.23
CA SER A 229 -10.26 -6.79 13.51
C SER A 229 -9.40 -7.37 14.64
N ASP A 230 -8.72 -8.48 14.39
CA ASP A 230 -7.74 -9.11 15.28
C ASP A 230 -6.62 -8.16 15.73
N LYS A 231 -5.98 -7.48 14.78
CA LYS A 231 -4.83 -6.60 15.02
C LYS A 231 -5.23 -5.36 15.82
N TYR A 232 -6.38 -4.78 15.50
CA TYR A 232 -6.87 -3.62 16.25
C TYR A 232 -7.40 -3.99 17.63
N ASN A 233 -8.05 -5.16 17.79
CA ASN A 233 -8.37 -5.68 19.12
C ASN A 233 -7.11 -5.81 19.98
N ALA A 234 -6.02 -6.35 19.42
CA ALA A 234 -4.74 -6.46 20.11
C ALA A 234 -4.09 -5.09 20.39
N ALA A 235 -4.20 -4.12 19.47
CA ALA A 235 -3.70 -2.77 19.65
C ALA A 235 -4.36 -2.05 20.85
N PHE A 236 -5.69 -2.19 21.00
CA PHE A 236 -6.43 -1.70 22.17
C PHE A 236 -6.06 -2.41 23.48
N GLU A 237 -5.35 -3.55 23.43
CA GLU A 237 -4.80 -4.25 24.60
C GLU A 237 -3.33 -3.89 24.84
N GLY A 238 -2.77 -2.93 24.10
CA GLY A 238 -1.38 -2.48 24.18
C GLY A 238 -0.41 -3.26 23.27
N ASN A 239 -0.90 -4.25 22.52
CA ASN A 239 -0.08 -5.00 21.57
C ASN A 239 -0.13 -4.31 20.19
N ILE A 240 0.70 -3.29 20.02
CA ILE A 240 0.76 -2.48 18.79
C ILE A 240 1.21 -3.38 17.60
N PRO A 241 0.41 -3.47 16.52
CA PRO A 241 0.78 -4.26 15.35
C PRO A 241 1.91 -3.58 14.56
N ASP A 242 2.64 -4.36 13.76
CA ASP A 242 3.53 -3.82 12.73
C ASP A 242 2.69 -3.14 11.64
N PHE A 243 2.43 -1.84 11.82
CA PHE A 243 1.63 -1.03 10.90
C PHE A 243 2.24 -0.98 9.50
N LYS A 244 3.57 -1.05 9.38
CA LYS A 244 4.26 -1.05 8.10
C LYS A 244 3.92 -2.29 7.28
N LYS A 245 3.95 -3.47 7.93
CA LYS A 245 3.54 -4.73 7.30
C LYS A 245 2.03 -4.79 7.06
N MET A 246 1.24 -4.29 8.01
CA MET A 246 -0.23 -4.28 7.95
C MET A 246 -0.77 -3.45 6.78
N TYR A 247 -0.11 -2.34 6.46
CA TYR A 247 -0.52 -1.37 5.44
C TYR A 247 0.40 -1.31 4.21
N LYS A 248 1.15 -2.39 3.94
CA LYS A 248 2.15 -2.42 2.86
C LYS A 248 1.63 -2.09 1.45
N ASP A 249 0.33 -2.29 1.20
CA ASP A 249 -0.34 -2.06 -0.09
C ASP A 249 -1.50 -1.06 0.06
N VAL A 250 -1.43 -0.15 1.04
CA VAL A 250 -2.52 0.77 1.39
C VAL A 250 -2.03 2.20 1.32
N ASP A 251 -2.63 2.98 0.41
CA ASP A 251 -2.26 4.38 0.18
C ASP A 251 -2.78 5.30 1.30
N ALA A 252 -3.94 5.00 1.88
CA ALA A 252 -4.51 5.84 2.91
C ALA A 252 -5.36 5.10 3.94
N THR A 253 -5.37 5.63 5.17
CA THR A 253 -6.27 5.19 6.24
C THR A 253 -7.21 6.33 6.65
N THR A 254 -8.44 5.99 7.04
CA THR A 254 -9.38 6.98 7.59
C THR A 254 -10.28 6.35 8.65
N ASP A 255 -10.86 7.18 9.51
CA ASP A 255 -11.86 6.75 10.49
C ASP A 255 -11.30 5.75 11.53
N SER A 256 -12.18 5.28 12.39
CA SER A 256 -11.88 4.29 13.42
C SER A 256 -11.63 2.89 12.83
N PRO A 257 -10.81 2.08 13.51
CA PRO A 257 -9.99 2.42 14.68
C PRO A 257 -8.68 3.16 14.34
N ALA A 258 -8.28 3.24 13.06
CA ALA A 258 -6.99 3.79 12.65
C ALA A 258 -6.71 5.20 13.18
N CYS A 259 -7.72 6.08 13.21
CA CYS A 259 -7.56 7.45 13.69
C CYS A 259 -7.10 7.56 15.16
N PHE A 260 -7.32 6.54 16.00
CA PHE A 260 -6.86 6.54 17.39
C PHE A 260 -5.37 6.19 17.52
N PHE A 261 -4.81 5.53 16.50
CA PHE A 261 -3.42 5.08 16.43
C PHE A 261 -2.62 5.90 15.41
N TYR A 262 -3.04 7.14 15.15
CA TYR A 262 -2.44 7.95 14.09
C TYR A 262 -0.94 8.22 14.35
N LYS A 263 -0.52 8.29 15.62
CA LYS A 263 0.89 8.49 15.99
C LYS A 263 1.73 7.28 15.64
N GLU A 264 1.30 6.10 16.04
CA GLU A 264 1.98 4.83 15.77
C GLU A 264 1.99 4.52 14.26
N ILE A 265 0.92 4.87 13.55
CA ILE A 265 0.88 4.77 12.08
C ILE A 265 1.84 5.78 11.46
N PHE A 266 1.91 7.03 11.95
CA PHE A 266 2.84 8.04 11.45
C PHE A 266 4.30 7.68 11.75
N GLU A 267 4.60 7.08 12.91
CA GLU A 267 5.92 6.53 13.22
C GLU A 267 6.33 5.42 12.24
N ALA A 268 5.39 4.57 11.82
CA ALA A 268 5.64 3.55 10.80
C ALA A 268 5.80 4.14 9.38
N PHE A 269 5.16 5.28 9.12
CA PHE A 269 5.13 5.97 7.82
C PHE A 269 5.42 7.48 7.97
N PRO A 270 6.65 7.87 8.35
CA PRO A 270 6.98 9.26 8.71
C PRO A 270 6.95 10.23 7.53
N ASP A 271 6.94 9.71 6.30
CA ASP A 271 6.87 10.48 5.07
C ASP A 271 5.41 10.78 4.64
N SER A 272 4.41 10.20 5.33
CA SER A 272 2.99 10.42 5.02
C SER A 272 2.54 11.84 5.29
N LYS A 273 1.54 12.30 4.54
CA LYS A 273 0.74 13.47 4.89
C LYS A 273 -0.36 13.04 5.87
N VAL A 274 -0.70 13.88 6.85
CA VAL A 274 -1.75 13.64 7.83
C VAL A 274 -2.89 14.63 7.57
N ILE A 275 -4.11 14.10 7.53
CA ILE A 275 -5.32 14.91 7.38
C ILE A 275 -6.14 14.79 8.67
N LEU A 276 -6.22 15.88 9.42
CA LEU A 276 -7.12 16.03 10.55
C LEU A 276 -8.45 16.58 10.03
N SER A 277 -9.41 15.70 9.75
CA SER A 277 -10.75 16.15 9.38
C SER A 277 -11.50 16.64 10.63
N VAL A 278 -12.08 17.84 10.56
CA VAL A 278 -12.74 18.54 11.68
C VAL A 278 -14.18 18.95 11.39
N ARG A 279 -14.93 19.21 12.45
CA ARG A 279 -16.24 19.90 12.46
C ARG A 279 -16.10 21.34 12.88
N GLU A 280 -17.17 22.11 12.66
CA GLU A 280 -17.28 23.52 13.05
C GLU A 280 -17.05 23.74 14.55
N ASN A 281 -17.53 22.81 15.39
CA ASN A 281 -17.27 22.79 16.82
C ASN A 281 -17.57 21.40 17.41
N GLU A 282 -17.14 21.21 18.66
CA GLU A 282 -17.33 19.99 19.44
C GLU A 282 -18.82 19.63 19.64
N GLU A 283 -19.69 20.59 19.91
CA GLU A 283 -21.12 20.33 20.12
C GLU A 283 -21.77 19.72 18.86
N THR A 284 -21.41 20.24 17.68
CA THR A 284 -21.88 19.75 16.39
C THR A 284 -21.35 18.34 16.11
N TRP A 285 -20.09 18.07 16.45
CA TRP A 285 -19.51 16.74 16.38
C TRP A 285 -20.23 15.76 17.31
N GLN A 286 -20.41 16.12 18.58
CA GLN A 286 -21.04 15.28 19.60
C GLN A 286 -22.48 14.91 19.23
N LYS A 287 -23.30 15.88 18.77
CA LYS A 287 -24.66 15.62 18.26
C LYS A 287 -24.66 14.60 17.11
N SER A 288 -23.69 14.71 16.19
CA SER A 288 -23.54 13.78 15.05
C SER A 288 -23.10 12.38 15.49
N LEU A 289 -22.22 12.30 16.50
CA LEU A 289 -21.76 11.06 17.11
C LEU A 289 -22.91 10.33 17.81
N LEU A 290 -23.65 11.02 18.70
CA LEU A 290 -24.77 10.44 19.43
C LEU A 290 -25.86 9.91 18.50
N LYS A 291 -26.24 10.68 17.47
CA LYS A 291 -27.19 10.23 16.45
C LYS A 291 -26.71 8.97 15.72
N THR A 292 -25.42 8.87 15.45
CA THR A 292 -24.85 7.67 14.80
C THR A 292 -24.85 6.48 15.74
N LYS A 293 -24.53 6.72 17.01
CA LYS A 293 -24.57 5.70 18.06
C LYS A 293 -25.97 5.10 18.19
N GLU A 294 -27.03 5.92 18.22
CA GLU A 294 -28.41 5.42 18.25
C GLU A 294 -28.72 4.45 17.09
N VAL A 295 -28.27 4.78 15.87
CA VAL A 295 -28.44 3.91 14.69
C VAL A 295 -27.63 2.62 14.82
N ILE A 296 -26.38 2.71 15.29
CA ILE A 296 -25.52 1.54 15.51
C ILE A 296 -26.14 0.63 16.58
N ASP A 297 -26.53 1.19 17.73
CA ASP A 297 -27.11 0.45 18.85
C ASP A 297 -28.39 -0.29 18.38
N SER A 298 -29.25 0.37 17.60
CA SER A 298 -30.43 -0.26 16.99
C SER A 298 -30.08 -1.45 16.07
N VAL A 299 -29.01 -1.36 15.28
CA VAL A 299 -28.53 -2.47 14.43
C VAL A 299 -27.98 -3.60 15.29
N LEU A 300 -27.19 -3.29 16.30
CA LEU A 300 -26.61 -4.25 17.23
C LEU A 300 -27.67 -4.95 18.09
N ASP A 301 -28.82 -4.31 18.32
CA ASP A 301 -29.95 -4.88 19.04
C ASP A 301 -30.75 -5.92 18.27
N SER A 302 -30.53 -6.06 16.96
CA SER A 302 -31.15 -7.09 16.13
C SER A 302 -30.89 -8.50 16.67
N PRO A 303 -31.92 -9.35 16.87
CA PRO A 303 -31.75 -10.72 17.36
C PRO A 303 -30.79 -11.55 16.50
N VAL A 304 -30.82 -11.35 15.18
CA VAL A 304 -29.92 -12.05 14.23
C VAL A 304 -28.48 -11.60 14.43
N ILE A 305 -28.24 -10.29 14.60
CA ILE A 305 -26.89 -9.76 14.82
C ILE A 305 -26.37 -10.24 16.17
N LYS A 306 -27.17 -10.15 17.24
CA LYS A 306 -26.82 -10.71 18.56
C LYS A 306 -26.46 -12.18 18.47
N LEU A 307 -27.28 -12.99 17.80
CA LEU A 307 -26.98 -14.42 17.65
C LEU A 307 -25.65 -14.63 16.92
N CYS A 308 -25.44 -13.95 15.79
CA CYS A 308 -24.17 -13.99 15.06
C CYS A 308 -22.97 -13.63 15.95
N GLN A 309 -23.07 -12.59 16.78
CA GLN A 309 -22.00 -12.14 17.68
C GLN A 309 -21.59 -13.22 18.68
N HIS A 310 -22.51 -14.10 19.09
CA HIS A 310 -22.21 -15.15 20.06
C HIS A 310 -21.69 -16.43 19.39
N VAL A 311 -22.35 -16.85 18.31
CA VAL A 311 -22.13 -18.21 17.77
C VAL A 311 -21.13 -18.26 16.61
N THR A 312 -20.89 -17.15 15.91
CA THR A 312 -19.99 -17.14 14.75
C THR A 312 -18.59 -16.61 15.13
N PRO A 313 -17.50 -17.21 14.61
CA PRO A 313 -16.15 -16.70 14.83
C PRO A 313 -15.99 -15.23 14.40
N THR A 314 -16.45 -14.88 13.20
CA THR A 314 -16.39 -13.51 12.69
C THR A 314 -17.19 -12.56 13.57
N GLY A 315 -18.37 -12.99 14.03
CA GLY A 315 -19.22 -12.17 14.89
C GLY A 315 -18.61 -11.87 16.24
N ARG A 316 -17.94 -12.84 16.87
CA ARG A 316 -17.25 -12.62 18.16
C ARG A 316 -16.11 -11.62 18.02
N GLU A 317 -15.28 -11.77 17.00
CA GLU A 317 -14.13 -10.89 16.75
C GLU A 317 -14.58 -9.46 16.42
N TRP A 318 -15.55 -9.31 15.52
CA TRP A 318 -16.13 -8.02 15.16
C TRP A 318 -16.83 -7.36 16.35
N SER A 319 -17.59 -8.12 17.14
CA SER A 319 -18.26 -7.60 18.35
C SER A 319 -17.27 -7.03 19.35
N ARG A 320 -16.13 -7.68 19.56
CA ARG A 320 -15.06 -7.17 20.44
C ARG A 320 -14.53 -5.83 19.94
N LEU A 321 -14.21 -5.75 18.64
CA LEU A 321 -13.66 -4.50 18.09
C LEU A 321 -14.68 -3.36 18.16
N VAL A 322 -15.94 -3.61 17.77
CA VAL A 322 -17.00 -2.60 17.82
C VAL A 322 -17.24 -2.11 19.24
N GLN A 323 -17.25 -3.00 20.24
CA GLN A 323 -17.38 -2.62 21.64
C GLN A 323 -16.19 -1.79 22.11
N ARG A 324 -14.95 -2.19 21.79
CA ARG A 324 -13.75 -1.44 22.15
C ARG A 324 -13.74 -0.03 21.55
N VAL A 325 -14.02 0.09 20.25
CA VAL A 325 -14.16 1.38 19.58
C VAL A 325 -15.24 2.24 20.23
N GLY A 326 -16.41 1.65 20.53
CA GLY A 326 -17.51 2.35 21.20
C GLY A 326 -17.14 2.87 22.59
N ILE A 327 -16.51 2.02 23.41
CA ILE A 327 -16.04 2.37 24.76
C ILE A 327 -14.99 3.48 24.70
N HIS A 328 -13.99 3.34 23.82
CA HIS A 328 -12.92 4.33 23.65
C HIS A 328 -13.50 5.68 23.21
N LEU A 329 -14.36 5.71 22.20
CA LEU A 329 -15.02 6.94 21.74
C LEU A 329 -15.89 7.60 22.81
N GLN A 330 -16.54 6.82 23.68
CA GLN A 330 -17.46 7.34 24.67
C GLN A 330 -16.76 7.84 25.93
N ASN A 331 -15.70 7.13 26.37
CA ASN A 331 -15.11 7.32 27.69
C ASN A 331 -13.72 7.94 27.67
N GLU A 332 -12.99 7.80 26.56
CA GLU A 332 -11.55 8.12 26.50
C GLU A 332 -11.25 9.25 25.50
N VAL A 333 -12.11 9.46 24.50
CA VAL A 333 -11.93 10.49 23.49
C VAL A 333 -12.53 11.82 23.94
N ASP A 334 -11.66 12.82 24.11
CA ASP A 334 -12.02 14.24 24.15
C ASP A 334 -11.72 14.85 22.79
N TYR A 335 -12.74 15.46 22.15
CA TYR A 335 -12.62 15.97 20.78
C TYR A 335 -11.58 17.08 20.65
N ARG A 336 -11.54 18.01 21.59
CA ARG A 336 -10.59 19.14 21.53
C ARG A 336 -9.19 18.64 21.78
N LYS A 337 -9.02 17.84 22.83
CA LYS A 337 -7.72 17.27 23.18
C LYS A 337 -7.16 16.42 22.05
N HIS A 338 -7.97 15.57 21.41
CA HIS A 338 -7.53 14.78 20.26
C HIS A 338 -7.05 15.66 19.12
N ASN A 339 -7.81 16.71 18.77
CA ASN A 339 -7.43 17.61 17.70
C ASN A 339 -6.17 18.40 18.03
N ASP A 340 -6.07 18.93 19.26
CA ASP A 340 -4.90 19.66 19.74
C ASP A 340 -3.66 18.76 19.76
N ASP A 341 -3.82 17.49 20.18
CA ASP A 341 -2.75 16.51 20.18
C ASP A 341 -2.27 16.19 18.75
N VAL A 342 -3.17 16.08 17.78
CA VAL A 342 -2.80 15.88 16.36
C VAL A 342 -2.05 17.09 15.83
N ILE A 343 -2.55 18.30 16.10
CA ILE A 343 -1.92 19.55 15.67
C ILE A 343 -0.52 19.72 16.29
N ALA A 344 -0.36 19.34 17.55
CA ALA A 344 0.90 19.47 18.27
C ALA A 344 1.93 18.40 17.89
N SER A 345 1.50 17.21 17.44
CA SER A 345 2.39 16.07 17.21
C SER A 345 2.85 15.90 15.77
N ILE A 346 2.15 16.48 14.79
CA ILE A 346 2.48 16.34 13.37
C ILE A 346 3.17 17.61 12.84
N PRO A 347 4.27 17.49 12.07
CA PRO A 347 4.91 18.64 11.43
C PRO A 347 3.92 19.44 10.57
N THR A 348 3.94 20.77 10.69
CA THR A 348 2.99 21.67 10.01
C THR A 348 2.94 21.46 8.49
N ASN A 349 4.08 21.15 7.86
CA ASN A 349 4.17 20.89 6.43
C ASN A 349 3.59 19.52 6.00
N GLN A 350 3.32 18.64 6.96
CA GLN A 350 2.68 17.33 6.76
C GLN A 350 1.26 17.28 7.32
N LEU A 351 0.71 18.38 7.83
CA LEU A 351 -0.62 18.41 8.42
C LEU A 351 -1.58 19.31 7.63
N LEU A 352 -2.74 18.76 7.28
CA LEU A 352 -3.90 19.53 6.85
C LEU A 352 -5.02 19.40 7.87
N VAL A 353 -5.41 20.53 8.47
CA VAL A 353 -6.68 20.64 9.19
C VAL A 353 -7.77 20.91 8.15
N PHE A 354 -8.70 19.98 8.00
CA PHE A 354 -9.61 19.95 6.86
C PHE A 354 -11.07 19.84 7.30
N ASN A 355 -11.91 20.80 6.91
CA ASN A 355 -13.34 20.61 6.94
C ASN A 355 -13.81 20.14 5.55
N PRO A 356 -14.47 18.96 5.43
CA PRO A 356 -14.93 18.45 4.14
C PRO A 356 -15.85 19.38 3.33
N ARG A 357 -16.41 20.43 3.96
CA ARG A 357 -17.16 21.49 3.25
C ARG A 357 -16.27 22.39 2.39
N GLU A 358 -14.96 22.42 2.64
CA GLU A 358 -14.00 23.20 1.84
C GLU A 358 -13.76 22.56 0.46
N GLY A 359 -14.13 21.28 0.29
CA GLY A 359 -14.11 20.60 -1.00
C GLY A 359 -12.71 20.25 -1.50
N TRP A 360 -12.56 20.17 -2.83
CA TRP A 360 -11.35 19.66 -3.48
C TRP A 360 -10.13 20.58 -3.34
N VAL A 361 -10.32 21.89 -3.39
CA VAL A 361 -9.21 22.85 -3.56
C VAL A 361 -8.13 22.70 -2.49
N PRO A 362 -8.43 22.79 -1.18
CA PRO A 362 -7.37 22.65 -0.16
C PRO A 362 -6.84 21.21 -0.08
N LEU A 363 -7.67 20.20 -0.33
CA LEU A 363 -7.25 18.80 -0.32
C LEU A 363 -6.24 18.51 -1.43
N CYS A 364 -6.58 18.85 -2.67
CA CYS A 364 -5.72 18.64 -3.84
C CYS A 364 -4.44 19.50 -3.77
N ALA A 365 -4.55 20.76 -3.31
CA ALA A 365 -3.38 21.61 -3.08
C ALA A 365 -2.42 20.99 -2.04
N PHE A 366 -2.96 20.50 -0.92
CA PHE A 366 -2.16 19.84 0.10
C PHE A 366 -1.55 18.53 -0.37
N LEU A 367 -2.26 17.76 -1.20
CA LEU A 367 -1.76 16.49 -1.76
C LEU A 367 -0.89 16.65 -3.00
N GLU A 368 -0.78 17.86 -3.56
CA GLU A 368 -0.04 18.18 -4.79
C GLU A 368 -0.56 17.41 -6.01
N VAL A 369 -1.88 17.35 -6.16
CA VAL A 369 -2.57 16.69 -7.28
C VAL A 369 -3.55 17.65 -7.95
N GLU A 370 -3.96 17.32 -9.17
CA GLU A 370 -4.97 18.11 -9.90
C GLU A 370 -6.35 18.00 -9.23
N VAL A 371 -7.14 19.08 -9.32
CA VAL A 371 -8.53 19.08 -8.89
C VAL A 371 -9.37 18.33 -9.93
N PRO A 372 -10.06 17.25 -9.55
CA PRO A 372 -10.86 16.50 -10.51
C PRO A 372 -12.15 17.26 -10.86
N ASP A 373 -12.62 17.11 -12.10
CA ASP A 373 -13.86 17.73 -12.60
C ASP A 373 -15.11 16.94 -12.16
N ILE A 374 -15.24 16.71 -10.86
CA ILE A 374 -16.40 16.11 -10.21
C ILE A 374 -16.73 16.84 -8.91
N PRO A 375 -18.00 16.89 -8.47
CA PRO A 375 -18.34 17.43 -7.16
C PRO A 375 -17.61 16.70 -6.04
N PHE A 376 -17.22 17.43 -4.99
CA PHE A 376 -16.64 16.79 -3.81
C PHE A 376 -17.66 15.83 -3.17
N PRO A 377 -17.28 14.57 -2.84
CA PRO A 377 -18.21 13.59 -2.30
C PRO A 377 -18.86 14.06 -1.00
N GLN A 378 -20.19 13.94 -0.90
CA GLN A 378 -20.94 14.18 0.33
C GLN A 378 -21.63 12.89 0.77
N ILE A 379 -20.89 12.04 1.49
CA ILE A 379 -21.33 10.71 1.90
C ILE A 379 -21.65 10.69 3.39
N ASN A 380 -22.65 9.89 3.78
CA ASN A 380 -23.08 9.68 5.17
C ASN A 380 -23.60 10.97 5.83
N VAL A 381 -24.40 11.73 5.09
CA VAL A 381 -25.07 12.93 5.60
C VAL A 381 -26.16 12.50 6.58
N SER A 382 -26.09 13.02 7.81
CA SER A 382 -27.08 12.80 8.86
C SER A 382 -27.31 11.33 9.28
N SER A 383 -26.32 10.45 9.05
CA SER A 383 -26.36 9.03 9.44
C SER A 383 -27.41 8.18 8.73
N LYS A 384 -27.96 8.67 7.60
CA LYS A 384 -29.02 7.98 6.84
C LYS A 384 -28.57 6.63 6.30
N ASP A 385 -27.30 6.52 5.91
CA ASP A 385 -26.77 5.33 5.25
C ASP A 385 -26.12 4.34 6.23
N VAL A 386 -25.99 4.69 7.51
CA VAL A 386 -25.20 3.93 8.49
C VAL A 386 -25.74 2.51 8.66
N SER A 387 -27.05 2.35 8.83
CA SER A 387 -27.68 1.03 8.96
C SER A 387 -27.47 0.19 7.69
N THR A 388 -27.65 0.79 6.52
CA THR A 388 -27.45 0.13 5.22
C THR A 388 -26.00 -0.30 5.02
N ILE A 389 -25.03 0.57 5.33
CA ILE A 389 -23.60 0.27 5.25
C ILE A 389 -23.25 -0.87 6.20
N LEU A 390 -23.69 -0.81 7.46
CA LEU A 390 -23.44 -1.85 8.45
C LEU A 390 -23.99 -3.22 8.01
N LEU A 391 -25.28 -3.26 7.67
CA LEU A 391 -25.97 -4.51 7.33
C LEU A 391 -25.49 -5.14 6.02
N ASN A 392 -24.95 -4.32 5.12
CA ASN A 392 -24.38 -4.77 3.84
C ASN A 392 -22.87 -4.97 3.84
N SER A 393 -22.19 -4.63 4.95
CA SER A 393 -20.75 -4.82 5.07
C SER A 393 -20.36 -6.28 4.81
N TRP A 394 -19.15 -6.46 4.28
CA TRP A 394 -18.58 -7.79 4.08
C TRP A 394 -18.65 -8.64 5.37
N THR A 395 -18.35 -8.04 6.51
CA THR A 395 -18.30 -8.71 7.82
C THR A 395 -19.68 -9.24 8.25
N VAL A 396 -20.75 -8.43 8.15
CA VAL A 396 -22.10 -8.88 8.49
C VAL A 396 -22.59 -9.97 7.53
N ARG A 397 -22.27 -9.86 6.23
CA ARG A 397 -22.58 -10.92 5.25
C ARG A 397 -21.85 -12.22 5.58
N ARG A 398 -20.58 -12.14 5.99
CA ARG A 398 -19.78 -13.30 6.42
C ARG A 398 -20.38 -13.95 7.67
N MET A 399 -20.72 -13.15 8.68
CA MET A 399 -21.40 -13.63 9.90
C MET A 399 -22.70 -14.38 9.59
N ARG A 400 -23.55 -13.84 8.69
CA ARG A 400 -24.80 -14.52 8.30
C ARG A 400 -24.54 -15.87 7.61
N LYS A 401 -23.53 -15.96 6.75
CA LYS A 401 -23.13 -17.24 6.11
C LYS A 401 -22.62 -18.25 7.15
N GLU A 402 -21.79 -17.80 8.09
CA GLU A 402 -21.32 -18.64 9.20
C GLU A 402 -22.48 -19.12 10.07
N LEU A 403 -23.46 -18.26 10.36
CA LEU A 403 -24.65 -18.62 11.12
C LEU A 403 -25.46 -19.72 10.41
N VAL A 404 -25.68 -19.61 9.09
CA VAL A 404 -26.38 -20.66 8.32
C VAL A 404 -25.66 -21.99 8.38
N LEU A 405 -24.32 -21.99 8.33
CA LEU A 405 -23.51 -23.20 8.47
C LEU A 405 -23.64 -23.81 9.87
N VAL A 406 -23.52 -22.99 10.92
CA VAL A 406 -23.66 -23.43 12.31
C VAL A 406 -25.06 -24.03 12.56
N MET A 407 -26.12 -23.36 12.09
CA MET A 407 -27.49 -23.84 12.25
C MET A 407 -27.73 -25.14 11.46
N SER A 408 -27.20 -25.26 10.24
CA SER A 408 -27.30 -26.49 9.45
C SER A 408 -26.63 -27.67 10.14
N LEU A 409 -25.44 -27.47 10.71
CA LEU A 409 -24.73 -28.51 11.46
C LEU A 409 -25.48 -28.91 12.74
N LEU A 410 -26.06 -27.95 13.46
CA LEU A 410 -26.89 -28.23 14.63
C LEU A 410 -28.11 -29.07 14.28
N VAL A 411 -28.83 -28.74 13.19
CA VAL A 411 -29.98 -29.52 12.73
C VAL A 411 -29.56 -30.95 12.35
N LEU A 412 -28.43 -31.12 11.65
CA LEU A 412 -27.89 -32.43 11.31
C LEU A 412 -27.52 -33.24 12.57
N LEU A 413 -26.87 -32.61 13.55
CA LEU A 413 -26.52 -33.26 14.82
C LEU A 413 -27.77 -33.72 15.59
N ILE A 414 -28.81 -32.87 15.65
CA ILE A 414 -30.08 -33.21 16.28
C ILE A 414 -30.75 -34.37 15.53
N ALA A 415 -30.77 -34.34 14.19
CA ALA A 415 -31.34 -35.41 13.39
C ALA A 415 -30.60 -36.75 13.59
N CYS A 416 -29.26 -36.74 13.62
CA CYS A 416 -28.46 -37.92 13.91
C CYS A 416 -28.71 -38.45 15.33
N ALA A 417 -28.80 -37.56 16.33
CA ALA A 417 -29.11 -37.96 17.70
C ALA A 417 -30.50 -38.61 17.78
N CYS A 418 -31.53 -37.99 17.19
CA CYS A 418 -32.87 -38.57 17.12
C CYS A 418 -32.86 -39.94 16.43
N ALA A 419 -32.16 -40.08 15.30
CA ALA A 419 -32.05 -41.37 14.60
C ALA A 419 -31.48 -42.47 15.50
N VAL A 420 -30.41 -42.19 16.25
CA VAL A 420 -29.79 -43.15 17.20
C VAL A 420 -30.74 -43.51 18.34
N PHE A 421 -31.43 -42.52 18.92
CA PHE A 421 -32.37 -42.74 20.03
C PHE A 421 -33.65 -43.49 19.62
N PHE A 422 -34.11 -43.36 18.38
CA PHE A 422 -35.31 -44.07 17.89
C PHE A 422 -35.00 -45.39 17.17
N SER A 423 -33.72 -45.69 16.89
CA SER A 423 -33.27 -46.99 16.37
C SER A 423 -32.80 -47.98 17.45
N SER A 424 -32.79 -47.54 18.71
CA SER A 424 -32.51 -48.35 19.91
C SER A 424 -33.82 -48.71 20.60
#